data_AF-A0A7J9EIS5-F1
#
_entry.id   AF-A0A7J9EIS5-F1
#
_cell.length_a   1.000
_cell.length_b   1.000
_cell.length_c   1.000
_cell.angle_alpha   90.00
_cell.angle_beta   90.00
_cell.angle_gamma   90.00
#
_symmetry.space_group_name_H-M   'P 1'
#
loop_
_entity.id
_entity.type
_entity.pdbx_description
1 polymer ?
#
loop_
_entity_poly.entity_id
_entity_poly.type
_entity_poly.pdbx_seq_one_letter_code
_entity_poly.pdbx_strand_id
1 'polypeptide(L)'
;MIGASAVDLLDFVAQMDDFELVPNLASFNLILKAMRQAKETEAAEKLLDGGKESLPNDESYDLVMGMLFEMRRVEAALKYIDMALQSGYKLSIKVFTECIACCVSQGQLDTLVTLIERCRPPFLLSVDEGLIVSALATAGRTYSSNLLDASWAILRCSLCQKKVPSPESFLGKIYAHASLGNLQKAFGTLHEFDAAHGNLVNEAEDLFSPFTSLYPLVVACSKKGFEALDS
;
A
#
# COMPACT_ATOMS: atom_id res chain seq x y z
N MET A 1 15.48 -22.91 13.58
CA MET A 1 15.62 -22.56 15.00
C MET A 1 14.24 -22.66 15.63
N ILE A 2 13.87 -23.83 16.14
CA ILE A 2 12.56 -24.06 16.75
C ILE A 2 12.85 -24.30 18.23
N GLY A 3 12.61 -23.30 19.08
CA GLY A 3 12.73 -23.45 20.54
C GLY A 3 13.40 -22.33 21.33
N ALA A 4 14.03 -21.33 20.69
CA ALA A 4 14.53 -20.16 21.41
C ALA A 4 13.37 -19.17 21.65
N SER A 5 13.19 -18.72 22.90
CA SER A 5 12.21 -17.68 23.23
C SER A 5 12.71 -16.30 22.78
N ALA A 6 11.81 -15.33 22.60
CA ALA A 6 12.25 -13.97 22.29
C ALA A 6 13.12 -13.35 23.38
N VAL A 7 12.95 -13.78 24.63
CA VAL A 7 13.81 -13.38 25.75
C VAL A 7 15.23 -13.90 25.53
N ASP A 8 15.39 -15.19 25.21
CA ASP A 8 16.71 -15.77 24.92
C ASP A 8 17.41 -15.07 23.76
N LEU A 9 16.64 -14.65 22.74
CA LEU A 9 17.17 -13.93 21.58
C LEU A 9 17.58 -12.49 21.91
N LEU A 10 16.82 -11.79 22.75
CA LEU A 10 17.18 -10.45 23.22
C LEU A 10 18.38 -10.50 24.18
N ASP A 11 18.41 -11.47 25.09
CA ASP A 11 19.54 -11.70 25.99
C ASP A 11 20.81 -12.09 25.21
N PHE A 12 20.67 -12.86 24.13
CA PHE A 12 21.78 -13.16 23.24
C PHE A 12 22.33 -11.90 22.57
N VAL A 13 21.47 -11.00 22.09
CA VAL A 13 21.90 -9.71 21.53
C VAL A 13 22.60 -8.86 22.58
N ALA A 14 22.06 -8.79 23.80
CA ALA A 14 22.69 -8.06 24.90
C ALA A 14 24.06 -8.64 25.29
N GLN A 15 24.21 -9.97 25.29
CA GLN A 15 25.49 -10.62 25.53
C GLN A 15 26.51 -10.32 24.42
N MET A 16 26.08 -10.12 23.17
CA MET A 16 27.01 -9.72 22.10
C MET A 16 27.70 -8.39 22.42
N ASP A 17 26.98 -7.44 23.04
CA ASP A 17 27.56 -6.17 23.51
C ASP A 17 28.61 -6.40 24.61
N ASP A 18 28.35 -7.33 25.54
CA ASP A 18 29.31 -7.71 26.60
C ASP A 18 30.62 -8.29 26.05
N PHE A 19 30.58 -8.87 24.84
CA PHE A 19 31.74 -9.42 24.13
C PHE A 19 32.31 -8.49 23.05
N GLU A 20 31.87 -7.23 22.98
CA GLU A 20 32.24 -6.25 21.93
C GLU A 20 31.97 -6.77 20.50
N LEU A 21 31.00 -7.67 20.34
CA LEU A 21 30.59 -8.23 19.06
C LEU A 21 29.44 -7.41 18.48
N VAL A 22 29.72 -6.59 17.47
CA VAL A 22 28.66 -5.85 16.78
C VAL A 22 27.81 -6.82 15.94
N PRO A 23 26.49 -6.95 16.19
CA PRO A 23 25.62 -7.72 15.33
C PRO A 23 25.63 -7.12 13.93
N ASN A 24 25.88 -7.97 12.93
CA ASN A 24 25.73 -7.53 11.54
C ASN A 24 24.24 -7.61 11.11
N LEU A 25 23.93 -6.97 9.98
CA LEU A 25 22.58 -6.90 9.43
C LEU A 25 21.92 -8.28 9.22
N ALA A 26 22.71 -9.28 8.83
CA ALA A 26 22.21 -10.63 8.59
C ALA A 26 21.79 -11.30 9.90
N SER A 27 22.58 -11.16 10.97
CA SER A 27 22.24 -11.63 12.31
C SER A 27 20.96 -10.95 12.83
N PHE A 28 20.85 -9.64 12.62
CA PHE A 28 19.67 -8.87 13.03
C PHE A 28 18.38 -9.32 12.32
N ASN A 29 18.40 -9.43 10.98
CA ASN A 29 17.24 -9.91 10.21
C ASN A 29 16.90 -11.38 10.50
N LEU A 30 17.88 -12.20 10.84
CA LEU A 30 17.65 -13.57 11.26
C LEU A 30 16.88 -13.63 12.59
N ILE A 31 17.24 -12.79 13.56
CA ILE A 31 16.55 -12.69 14.85
C ILE A 31 15.11 -12.19 14.64
N LEU A 32 14.90 -11.15 13.82
CA LEU A 32 13.56 -10.68 13.48
C LEU A 32 12.71 -11.77 12.81
N LYS A 33 13.28 -12.59 11.92
CA LYS A 33 12.57 -13.73 11.32
C LYS A 33 12.19 -14.78 12.36
N ALA A 34 13.06 -15.04 13.34
CA ALA A 34 12.76 -15.95 14.44
C ALA A 34 11.63 -15.39 15.34
N MET A 35 11.70 -14.10 15.68
CA MET A 35 10.63 -13.41 16.44
C MET A 35 9.30 -13.42 15.70
N ARG A 36 9.30 -13.23 14.37
CA ARG A 36 8.10 -13.40 13.54
C ARG A 36 7.48 -14.78 13.64
N GLN A 37 8.30 -15.83 13.57
CA GLN A 37 7.83 -17.21 13.71
C GLN A 37 7.26 -17.49 15.11
N ALA A 38 7.86 -16.88 16.14
CA ALA A 38 7.38 -16.97 17.52
C ALA A 38 6.17 -16.07 17.82
N LYS A 39 5.77 -15.17 16.90
CA LYS A 39 4.75 -14.11 17.09
C LYS A 39 5.07 -13.14 18.22
N GLU A 40 6.36 -12.91 18.47
CA GLU A 40 6.87 -12.06 19.54
C GLU A 40 7.08 -10.63 19.03
N THR A 41 5.98 -9.95 18.68
CA THR A 41 6.05 -8.64 18.02
C THR A 41 6.56 -7.53 18.94
N GLU A 42 6.27 -7.57 20.23
CA GLU A 42 6.78 -6.56 21.17
C GLU A 42 8.31 -6.62 21.30
N ALA A 43 8.88 -7.83 21.26
CA ALA A 43 10.32 -8.01 21.26
C ALA A 43 10.94 -7.52 19.95
N ALA A 44 10.28 -7.77 18.82
CA ALA A 44 10.71 -7.27 17.51
C ALA A 44 10.71 -5.73 17.43
N GLU A 45 9.68 -5.08 18.01
CA GLU A 45 9.60 -3.62 18.13
C GLU A 45 10.77 -3.06 18.97
N LYS A 46 11.03 -3.67 20.14
CA LYS A 46 12.16 -3.25 21.01
C LYS A 46 13.51 -3.43 20.34
N LEU A 47 13.69 -4.52 19.60
CA LEU A 47 14.91 -4.78 18.85
C LEU A 47 15.14 -3.72 17.77
N LEU A 48 14.07 -3.34 17.04
CA LEU A 48 14.13 -2.31 16.00
C LEU A 48 14.37 -0.90 16.58
N ASP A 49 13.75 -0.58 17.72
CA ASP A 49 13.94 0.70 18.42
C ASP A 49 15.34 0.81 19.09
N GLY A 50 15.90 -0.32 19.52
CA GLY A 50 17.19 -0.41 20.23
C GLY A 50 18.43 -0.50 19.32
N GLY A 51 18.26 -0.80 18.04
CA GLY A 51 19.35 -0.97 17.07
C GLY A 51 20.06 0.34 16.75
N LYS A 52 20.98 0.77 17.61
CA LYS A 52 21.82 1.96 17.39
C LYS A 52 23.06 1.70 16.53
N GLU A 53 23.55 0.45 16.48
CA GLU A 53 24.82 0.11 15.82
C GLU A 53 24.66 -0.73 14.55
N SER A 54 23.65 -1.60 14.50
CA SER A 54 23.23 -2.29 13.28
C SER A 54 22.02 -1.58 12.67
N LEU A 55 22.25 -0.70 11.70
CA LEU A 55 21.19 0.05 11.02
C LEU A 55 20.11 -0.90 10.47
N PRO A 56 18.84 -0.74 10.88
CA PRO A 56 17.73 -1.44 10.23
C PRO A 56 17.73 -1.19 8.73
N ASN A 57 17.44 -2.22 7.92
CA ASN A 57 17.27 -2.07 6.48
C ASN A 57 15.80 -2.24 6.08
N ASP A 58 15.51 -2.11 4.78
CA ASP A 58 14.17 -2.30 4.22
C ASP A 58 13.51 -3.61 4.69
N GLU A 59 14.28 -4.70 4.76
CA GLU A 59 13.79 -6.00 5.23
C GLU A 59 13.45 -5.99 6.74
N SER A 60 14.23 -5.29 7.57
CA SER A 60 13.95 -5.17 9.01
C SER A 60 12.62 -4.45 9.25
N TYR A 61 12.39 -3.31 8.57
CA TYR A 61 11.14 -2.57 8.68
C TYR A 61 9.97 -3.39 8.13
N ASP A 62 10.13 -4.01 6.96
CA ASP A 62 9.07 -4.83 6.34
C ASP A 62 8.63 -6.00 7.23
N LEU A 63 9.58 -6.63 7.94
CA LEU A 63 9.28 -7.70 8.89
C LEU A 63 8.43 -7.19 10.06
N VAL A 64 8.84 -6.10 10.72
CA VAL A 64 8.12 -5.55 11.88
C VAL A 64 6.75 -4.98 11.47
N MET A 65 6.68 -4.25 10.36
CA MET A 65 5.41 -3.74 9.82
C MET A 65 4.45 -4.88 9.49
N GLY A 66 4.91 -5.93 8.81
CA GLY A 66 4.10 -7.11 8.51
C GLY A 66 3.56 -7.79 9.78
N MET A 67 4.40 -7.95 10.80
CA MET A 67 3.97 -8.50 12.10
C MET A 67 2.91 -7.63 12.78
N LEU A 68 3.05 -6.30 12.73
CA LEU A 68 2.08 -5.37 13.32
C LEU A 68 0.73 -5.40 12.59
N PHE A 69 0.73 -5.51 11.25
CA PHE A 69 -0.49 -5.66 10.47
C PHE A 69 -1.17 -7.02 10.71
N GLU A 70 -0.41 -8.11 10.86
CA GLU A 70 -0.93 -9.42 11.27
C GLU A 70 -1.62 -9.35 12.64
N MET A 71 -1.06 -8.59 13.57
CA MET A 71 -1.64 -8.36 14.91
C MET A 71 -2.68 -7.24 14.97
N ARG A 72 -3.08 -6.66 13.82
CA ARG A 72 -4.07 -5.56 13.74
C ARG A 72 -3.67 -4.28 14.48
N ARG A 73 -2.40 -4.09 14.83
CA ARG A 73 -1.87 -2.90 15.53
C ARG A 73 -1.48 -1.80 14.53
N VAL A 74 -2.47 -1.24 13.83
CA VAL A 74 -2.27 -0.25 12.75
C VAL A 74 -1.54 1.01 13.24
N GLU A 75 -1.90 1.53 14.41
CA GLU A 75 -1.26 2.75 14.97
C GLU A 75 0.25 2.56 15.22
N ALA A 76 0.64 1.40 15.74
CA ALA A 76 2.05 1.07 15.93
C ALA A 76 2.74 0.89 14.57
N ALA A 77 2.09 0.25 13.59
CA ALA A 77 2.64 0.11 12.25
C ALA A 77 2.90 1.47 11.58
N LEU A 78 2.03 2.46 11.80
CA LEU A 78 2.22 3.82 11.29
C LEU A 78 3.50 4.48 11.80
N LYS A 79 3.84 4.31 13.10
CA LYS A 79 5.11 4.80 13.65
C LYS A 79 6.30 4.28 12.84
N TYR A 80 6.30 2.99 12.51
CA TYR A 80 7.39 2.36 11.75
C TYR A 80 7.40 2.77 10.28
N ILE A 81 6.22 3.00 9.67
CA ILE A 81 6.13 3.61 8.34
C ILE A 81 6.79 4.99 8.34
N ASP A 82 6.52 5.81 9.36
CA ASP A 82 7.07 7.16 9.44
C ASP A 82 8.56 7.17 9.61
N MET A 83 9.07 6.30 10.49
CA MET A 83 10.49 6.10 10.68
C MET A 83 11.14 5.66 9.36
N ALA A 84 10.54 4.69 8.66
CA ALA A 84 11.05 4.20 7.39
C ALA A 84 11.10 5.30 6.31
N LEU A 85 10.03 6.11 6.21
CA LEU A 85 9.98 7.22 5.26
C LEU A 85 10.99 8.34 5.61
N GLN A 86 11.16 8.66 6.89
CA GLN A 86 12.12 9.67 7.36
C GLN A 86 13.58 9.28 7.09
N SER A 87 13.90 7.98 7.18
CA SER A 87 15.22 7.45 6.82
C SER A 87 15.41 7.26 5.31
N GLY A 88 14.42 7.63 4.49
CA GLY A 88 14.49 7.54 3.03
C GLY A 88 14.21 6.14 2.46
N TYR A 89 13.67 5.23 3.27
CA TYR A 89 13.29 3.89 2.82
C TYR A 89 11.97 3.91 2.05
N LYS A 90 11.85 2.95 1.14
CA LYS A 90 10.66 2.77 0.30
C LYS A 90 9.85 1.61 0.84
N LEU A 91 8.57 1.88 1.11
CA LEU A 91 7.61 0.84 1.46
C LEU A 91 7.49 -0.18 0.33
N SER A 92 7.54 -1.47 0.67
CA SER A 92 7.30 -2.53 -0.30
C SER A 92 5.82 -2.69 -0.64
N ILE A 93 5.54 -3.21 -1.84
CA ILE A 93 4.17 -3.51 -2.31
C ILE A 93 3.44 -4.45 -1.36
N LYS A 94 4.18 -5.41 -0.79
CA LYS A 94 3.62 -6.38 0.14
C LYS A 94 3.10 -5.70 1.41
N VAL A 95 3.93 -4.90 2.07
CA VAL A 95 3.57 -4.22 3.33
C VAL A 95 2.41 -3.26 3.14
N PHE A 96 2.41 -2.51 2.03
CA PHE A 96 1.32 -1.60 1.73
C PHE A 96 0.00 -2.32 1.43
N THR A 97 0.04 -3.44 0.69
CA THR A 97 -1.16 -4.25 0.43
C THR A 97 -1.73 -4.84 1.72
N GLU A 98 -0.85 -5.32 2.61
CA GLU A 98 -1.23 -5.80 3.95
C GLU A 98 -1.82 -4.66 4.79
N CYS A 99 -1.25 -3.45 4.71
CA CYS A 99 -1.79 -2.26 5.37
C CYS A 99 -3.20 -1.93 4.88
N ILE A 100 -3.42 -1.87 3.56
CA ILE A 100 -4.74 -1.61 2.98
C ILE A 100 -5.73 -2.67 3.47
N ALA A 101 -5.38 -3.95 3.36
CA ALA A 101 -6.24 -5.05 3.79
C ALA A 101 -6.58 -4.95 5.28
N CYS A 102 -5.59 -4.61 6.11
CA CYS A 102 -5.76 -4.44 7.54
C CYS A 102 -6.69 -3.26 7.86
N CYS A 103 -6.43 -2.06 7.32
CA CYS A 103 -7.26 -0.87 7.51
C CYS A 103 -8.70 -1.09 7.06
N VAL A 104 -8.89 -1.72 5.89
CA VAL A 104 -10.22 -2.04 5.35
C VAL A 104 -10.97 -3.01 6.25
N SER A 105 -10.29 -4.07 6.72
CA SER A 105 -10.90 -5.06 7.61
C SER A 105 -11.30 -4.50 8.98
N GLN A 106 -10.70 -3.37 9.38
CA GLN A 106 -10.99 -2.65 10.61
C GLN A 106 -11.90 -1.44 10.42
N GLY A 107 -12.29 -1.11 9.17
CA GLY A 107 -13.06 0.09 8.86
C GLY A 107 -12.31 1.41 9.04
N GLN A 108 -10.98 1.37 9.21
CA GLN A 108 -10.13 2.55 9.44
C GLN A 108 -9.71 3.20 8.11
N LEU A 109 -10.68 3.65 7.32
CA LEU A 109 -10.42 4.26 6.02
C LEU A 109 -9.76 5.64 6.14
N ASP A 110 -10.07 6.41 7.17
CA ASP A 110 -9.43 7.71 7.41
C ASP A 110 -7.93 7.54 7.69
N THR A 111 -7.57 6.56 8.52
CA THR A 111 -6.17 6.17 8.77
C THR A 111 -5.46 5.81 7.47
N LEU A 112 -6.11 5.02 6.60
CA LEU A 112 -5.56 4.66 5.30
C LEU A 112 -5.35 5.89 4.40
N VAL A 113 -6.29 6.84 4.37
CA VAL A 113 -6.15 8.10 3.63
C VAL A 113 -4.97 8.90 4.15
N THR A 114 -4.83 9.07 5.47
CA THR A 114 -3.70 9.81 6.05
C THR A 114 -2.36 9.14 5.71
N LEU A 115 -2.28 7.81 5.74
CA LEU A 115 -1.08 7.09 5.36
C LEU A 115 -0.72 7.34 3.89
N ILE A 116 -1.69 7.21 3.01
CA ILE A 116 -1.53 7.48 1.59
C ILE A 116 -1.05 8.93 1.36
N GLU A 117 -1.62 9.90 2.05
CA GLU A 117 -1.18 11.30 2.01
C GLU A 117 0.24 11.52 2.56
N ARG A 118 0.68 10.73 3.53
CA ARG A 118 2.04 10.81 4.08
C ARG A 118 3.08 10.24 3.13
N CYS A 119 2.69 9.35 2.23
CA CYS A 119 3.52 8.89 1.11
C CYS A 119 3.70 9.93 -0.02
N ARG A 120 3.54 11.25 0.27
CA ARG A 120 3.60 12.34 -0.74
C ARG A 120 5.00 12.46 -1.40
N PRO A 121 5.05 12.84 -2.69
CA PRO A 121 6.27 12.78 -3.51
C PRO A 121 7.52 13.60 -3.15
N PRO A 122 7.56 14.69 -2.35
CA PRO A 122 8.86 15.31 -2.08
C PRO A 122 9.84 14.37 -1.34
N PHE A 123 9.35 13.25 -0.79
CA PHE A 123 10.16 12.20 -0.15
C PHE A 123 10.20 10.85 -0.89
N LEU A 124 9.46 10.66 -1.98
CA LEU A 124 9.37 9.36 -2.66
C LEU A 124 9.35 9.50 -4.18
N LEU A 125 10.52 9.35 -4.80
CA LEU A 125 10.68 9.26 -6.26
C LEU A 125 10.16 7.94 -6.87
N SER A 126 9.57 7.03 -6.08
CA SER A 126 8.84 5.88 -6.63
C SER A 126 7.84 5.29 -5.63
N VAL A 127 6.71 5.97 -5.41
CA VAL A 127 5.50 5.19 -5.12
C VAL A 127 5.24 4.40 -6.41
N ASP A 128 5.44 3.09 -6.37
CA ASP A 128 5.15 2.22 -7.50
C ASP A 128 3.67 2.38 -7.86
N GLU A 129 3.39 2.59 -9.14
CA GLU A 129 2.03 2.83 -9.63
C GLU A 129 1.08 1.70 -9.22
N GLY A 130 1.57 0.45 -9.11
CA GLY A 130 0.81 -0.69 -8.62
C GLY A 130 0.29 -0.53 -7.19
N LEU A 131 0.99 0.20 -6.32
CA LEU A 131 0.50 0.53 -4.97
C LEU A 131 -0.80 1.31 -5.05
N ILE A 132 -0.83 2.34 -5.90
CA ILE A 132 -1.96 3.25 -5.99
C ILE A 132 -3.14 2.56 -6.69
N VAL A 133 -2.88 1.71 -7.69
CA VAL A 133 -3.89 0.84 -8.29
C VAL A 133 -4.59 -0.03 -7.23
N SER A 134 -3.85 -0.59 -6.28
CA SER A 134 -4.44 -1.41 -5.21
C SER A 134 -5.34 -0.60 -4.27
N ALA A 135 -4.98 0.67 -3.99
CA ALA A 135 -5.78 1.59 -3.20
C ALA A 135 -7.05 2.04 -3.95
N LEU A 136 -6.97 2.32 -5.26
CA LEU A 136 -8.11 2.64 -6.12
C LEU A 136 -9.12 1.49 -6.19
N ALA A 137 -8.64 0.25 -6.38
CA ALA A 137 -9.48 -0.93 -6.37
C ALA A 137 -10.20 -1.11 -5.02
N THR A 138 -9.50 -0.83 -3.92
CA THR A 138 -10.06 -0.87 -2.57
C THR A 138 -11.13 0.20 -2.36
N ALA A 139 -10.93 1.41 -2.87
CA ALA A 139 -11.92 2.49 -2.80
C ALA A 139 -13.24 2.08 -3.46
N GLY A 140 -13.17 1.37 -4.60
CA GLY A 140 -14.35 0.82 -5.25
C GLY A 140 -15.07 -0.25 -4.43
N ARG A 141 -14.32 -1.18 -3.81
CA ARG A 141 -14.91 -2.25 -2.96
C ARG A 141 -15.52 -1.73 -1.66
N THR A 142 -14.96 -0.65 -1.12
CA THR A 142 -15.39 -0.06 0.16
C THR A 142 -16.36 1.11 -0.02
N TYR A 143 -16.70 1.46 -1.27
CA TYR A 143 -17.55 2.59 -1.61
C TYR A 143 -17.10 3.91 -0.97
N SER A 144 -15.77 4.13 -0.89
CA SER A 144 -15.18 5.33 -0.29
C SER A 144 -14.73 6.33 -1.35
N SER A 145 -15.43 7.46 -1.45
CA SER A 145 -15.04 8.57 -2.34
C SER A 145 -13.74 9.25 -1.89
N ASN A 146 -13.55 9.39 -0.57
CA ASN A 146 -12.36 10.06 -0.02
C ASN A 146 -11.09 9.26 -0.34
N LEU A 147 -11.15 7.94 -0.19
CA LEU A 147 -10.03 7.07 -0.53
C LEU A 147 -9.73 7.11 -2.03
N LEU A 148 -10.76 7.15 -2.88
CA LEU A 148 -10.62 7.29 -4.32
C LEU A 148 -9.91 8.60 -4.69
N ASP A 149 -10.40 9.72 -4.18
CA ASP A 149 -9.88 11.05 -4.50
C ASP A 149 -8.45 11.23 -3.98
N ALA A 150 -8.15 10.78 -2.76
CA ALA A 150 -6.80 10.80 -2.18
C ALA A 150 -5.83 9.95 -3.02
N SER A 151 -6.21 8.71 -3.32
CA SER A 151 -5.38 7.79 -4.13
C SER A 151 -5.08 8.38 -5.51
N TRP A 152 -6.09 8.93 -6.19
CA TRP A 152 -5.91 9.53 -7.51
C TRP A 152 -5.03 10.79 -7.48
N ALA A 153 -5.21 11.65 -6.48
CA ALA A 153 -4.40 12.85 -6.32
C ALA A 153 -2.91 12.50 -6.17
N ILE A 154 -2.60 11.45 -5.41
CA ILE A 154 -1.22 11.03 -5.18
C ILE A 154 -0.59 10.39 -6.40
N LEU A 155 -1.34 9.61 -7.19
CA LEU A 155 -0.87 9.13 -8.49
C LEU A 155 -0.52 10.28 -9.44
N ARG A 156 -1.40 11.28 -9.55
CA ARG A 156 -1.16 12.45 -10.38
C ARG A 156 0.07 13.24 -9.92
N CYS A 157 0.28 13.33 -8.62
CA CYS A 157 1.45 13.96 -8.04
C CYS A 157 2.74 13.14 -8.26
N SER A 158 2.71 11.81 -8.09
CA SER A 158 3.88 10.93 -8.27
C SER A 158 4.36 10.91 -9.72
N LEU A 159 3.44 11.01 -10.68
CA LEU A 159 3.75 11.11 -12.11
C LEU A 159 4.19 12.52 -12.55
N CYS A 160 4.38 13.44 -11.59
CA CYS A 160 4.77 14.84 -11.79
C CYS A 160 3.89 15.58 -12.80
N GLN A 161 2.64 15.12 -12.99
CA GLN A 161 1.71 15.55 -14.02
C GLN A 161 2.19 15.41 -15.49
N LYS A 162 3.41 14.92 -15.73
CA LYS A 162 4.05 14.83 -17.06
C LYS A 162 3.96 13.44 -17.69
N LYS A 163 3.91 12.39 -16.88
CA LYS A 163 3.69 11.01 -17.35
C LYS A 163 2.20 10.68 -17.29
N VAL A 164 1.72 9.98 -18.31
CA VAL A 164 0.34 9.49 -18.35
C VAL A 164 0.22 8.30 -17.39
N PRO A 165 -0.83 8.24 -16.55
CA PRO A 165 -1.10 7.05 -15.74
C PRO A 165 -1.27 5.79 -16.59
N SER A 166 -0.91 4.64 -16.02
CA SER A 166 -1.09 3.34 -16.64
C SER A 166 -2.57 3.04 -16.86
N PRO A 167 -2.88 2.20 -17.86
CA PRO A 167 -4.24 1.74 -18.10
C PRO A 167 -4.93 1.12 -16.86
N GLU A 168 -4.19 0.37 -16.03
CA GLU A 168 -4.71 -0.27 -14.82
C GLU A 168 -5.17 0.77 -13.78
N SER A 169 -4.46 1.89 -13.67
CA SER A 169 -4.84 3.02 -12.82
C SER A 169 -6.17 3.63 -13.27
N PHE A 170 -6.35 3.83 -14.58
CA PHE A 170 -7.63 4.30 -15.14
C PHE A 170 -8.75 3.30 -14.91
N LEU A 171 -8.49 2.01 -15.12
CA LEU A 171 -9.46 0.94 -14.87
C LEU A 171 -9.92 0.92 -13.40
N GLY A 172 -8.97 1.04 -12.46
CA GLY A 172 -9.27 1.12 -11.03
C GLY A 172 -10.17 2.31 -10.66
N LYS A 173 -9.89 3.48 -11.23
CA LYS A 173 -10.71 4.69 -11.02
C LYS A 173 -12.11 4.56 -11.63
N ILE A 174 -12.23 4.03 -12.85
CA ILE A 174 -13.53 3.76 -13.51
C ILE A 174 -14.35 2.80 -12.67
N TYR A 175 -13.75 1.70 -12.21
CA TYR A 175 -14.39 0.72 -11.34
C TYR A 175 -14.91 1.36 -10.05
N ALA A 176 -14.10 2.21 -9.42
CA ALA A 176 -14.47 2.88 -8.19
C ALA A 176 -15.63 3.86 -8.41
N HIS A 177 -15.60 4.70 -9.46
CA HIS A 177 -16.71 5.60 -9.78
C HIS A 177 -17.99 4.85 -10.15
N ALA A 178 -17.90 3.75 -10.91
CA ALA A 178 -19.04 2.89 -11.22
C ALA A 178 -19.65 2.27 -9.96
N SER A 179 -18.82 1.78 -9.05
CA SER A 179 -19.26 1.19 -7.77
C SER A 179 -19.94 2.24 -6.87
N LEU A 180 -19.46 3.48 -6.89
CA LEU A 180 -20.08 4.62 -6.21
C LEU A 180 -21.37 5.13 -6.90
N GLY A 181 -21.71 4.62 -8.09
CA GLY A 181 -22.86 5.08 -8.88
C GLY A 181 -22.65 6.41 -9.60
N ASN A 182 -21.41 6.93 -9.63
CA ASN A 182 -21.05 8.19 -10.26
C ASN A 182 -20.73 7.98 -11.75
N LEU A 183 -21.74 7.64 -12.56
CA LEU A 183 -21.55 7.27 -13.97
C LEU A 183 -20.90 8.38 -14.80
N GLN A 184 -21.30 9.63 -14.63
CA GLN A 184 -20.68 10.76 -15.34
C GLN A 184 -19.16 10.84 -15.11
N LYS A 185 -18.71 10.68 -13.85
CA LYS A 185 -17.27 10.66 -13.52
C LYS A 185 -16.56 9.43 -14.09
N ALA A 186 -17.26 8.29 -14.13
CA ALA A 186 -16.72 7.06 -14.73
C ALA A 186 -16.50 7.22 -16.25
N PHE A 187 -17.49 7.73 -16.98
CA PHE A 187 -17.36 8.01 -18.41
C PHE A 187 -16.36 9.14 -18.70
N GLY A 188 -16.33 10.19 -17.87
CA GLY A 188 -15.31 11.22 -17.96
C GLY A 188 -13.90 10.65 -17.83
N THR A 189 -13.69 9.72 -16.89
CA THR A 189 -12.40 9.03 -16.71
C THR A 189 -12.06 8.13 -17.91
N LEU A 190 -13.05 7.47 -18.52
CA LEU A 190 -12.84 6.67 -19.73
C LEU A 190 -12.44 7.54 -20.92
N HIS A 191 -13.06 8.71 -21.07
CA HIS A 191 -12.66 9.69 -22.09
C HIS A 191 -11.27 10.26 -21.83
N GLU A 192 -10.91 10.54 -20.56
CA GLU A 192 -9.55 10.95 -20.19
C GLU A 192 -8.51 9.89 -20.58
N PHE A 193 -8.84 8.60 -20.39
CA PHE A 193 -7.99 7.49 -20.81
C PHE A 193 -7.82 7.44 -22.34
N ASP A 194 -8.92 7.48 -23.09
CA ASP A 194 -8.90 7.39 -24.56
C ASP A 194 -8.12 8.58 -25.18
N ALA A 195 -8.30 9.78 -24.64
CA ALA A 195 -7.52 10.94 -25.05
C ALA A 195 -6.01 10.77 -24.78
N ALA A 196 -5.63 10.03 -23.74
CA ALA A 196 -4.24 9.84 -23.35
C ALA A 196 -3.56 8.65 -24.02
N HIS A 197 -4.32 7.60 -24.40
CA HIS A 197 -3.81 6.32 -24.90
C HIS A 197 -4.34 5.91 -26.29
N GLY A 198 -5.29 6.63 -26.86
CA GLY A 198 -5.99 6.29 -28.13
C GLY A 198 -5.13 6.21 -29.40
N ASN A 199 -3.84 6.54 -29.33
CA ASN A 199 -2.88 6.35 -30.44
C ASN A 199 -2.05 5.05 -30.33
N LEU A 200 -2.19 4.27 -29.24
CA LEU A 200 -1.42 3.03 -28.96
C LEU A 200 -2.20 1.74 -29.28
N VAL A 201 -3.30 1.86 -30.04
CA VAL A 201 -4.43 0.90 -30.09
C VAL A 201 -4.11 -0.51 -30.63
N ASN A 202 -2.92 -0.80 -31.16
CA ASN A 202 -2.62 -2.14 -31.68
C ASN A 202 -2.25 -3.20 -30.60
N GLU A 203 -2.08 -2.84 -29.32
CA GLU A 203 -1.80 -3.81 -28.24
C GLU A 203 -2.83 -3.81 -27.08
N ALA A 204 -3.90 -3.01 -27.16
CA ALA A 204 -4.80 -2.73 -26.02
C ALA A 204 -6.29 -3.11 -26.22
N GLU A 205 -6.65 -3.78 -27.32
CA GLU A 205 -8.05 -4.15 -27.63
C GLU A 205 -8.72 -5.00 -26.51
N ASP A 206 -7.94 -5.82 -25.79
CA ASP A 206 -8.44 -6.65 -24.69
C ASP A 206 -8.46 -5.94 -23.32
N LEU A 207 -7.80 -4.79 -23.18
CA LEU A 207 -7.58 -4.15 -21.87
C LEU A 207 -8.84 -3.45 -21.33
N PHE A 208 -9.72 -2.99 -22.22
CA PHE A 208 -10.98 -2.30 -21.88
C PHE A 208 -12.21 -2.93 -22.55
N SER A 209 -12.26 -4.27 -22.60
CA SER A 209 -13.45 -4.95 -23.10
C SER A 209 -14.66 -4.70 -22.20
N PRO A 210 -15.81 -4.27 -22.77
CA PRO A 210 -17.06 -4.06 -22.04
C PRO A 210 -17.57 -5.32 -21.33
N PHE A 211 -17.14 -6.50 -21.78
CA PHE A 211 -17.58 -7.77 -21.24
C PHE A 211 -16.62 -8.38 -20.21
N THR A 212 -15.41 -7.83 -20.04
CA THR A 212 -14.43 -8.31 -19.06
C THR A 212 -14.04 -7.20 -18.09
N SER A 213 -13.15 -6.30 -18.47
CA SER A 213 -12.58 -5.29 -17.57
C SER A 213 -13.57 -4.17 -17.24
N LEU A 214 -14.39 -3.72 -18.19
CA LEU A 214 -15.42 -2.70 -17.96
C LEU A 214 -16.78 -3.27 -17.52
N TYR A 215 -16.88 -4.59 -17.30
CA TYR A 215 -18.11 -5.24 -16.85
C TYR A 215 -18.79 -4.53 -15.67
N PRO A 216 -18.07 -4.06 -14.63
CA PRO A 216 -18.69 -3.36 -13.50
C PRO A 216 -19.35 -2.02 -13.89
N LEU A 217 -18.79 -1.30 -14.86
CA LEU A 217 -19.40 -0.08 -15.42
C LEU A 217 -20.68 -0.44 -16.17
N VAL A 218 -20.65 -1.48 -17.00
CA VAL A 218 -21.84 -1.97 -17.73
C VAL A 218 -22.96 -2.37 -16.76
N VAL A 219 -22.63 -3.08 -15.69
CA VAL A 219 -23.59 -3.45 -14.63
C VAL A 219 -24.11 -2.22 -13.89
N ALA A 220 -23.28 -1.20 -13.65
CA ALA A 220 -23.74 0.03 -13.02
C ALA A 220 -24.74 0.79 -13.92
N CYS A 221 -24.49 0.83 -15.23
CA CYS A 221 -25.40 1.42 -16.22
C CYS A 221 -26.75 0.69 -16.29
N SER A 222 -26.77 -0.64 -16.13
CA SER A 222 -28.02 -1.42 -16.21
C SER A 222 -28.92 -1.27 -14.98
N LYS A 223 -28.37 -0.92 -13.81
CA LYS A 223 -29.13 -0.81 -12.55
C LYS A 223 -29.98 0.47 -12.43
N LYS A 224 -29.64 1.54 -13.15
CA LYS A 224 -30.36 2.84 -13.10
C LYS A 224 -30.70 3.44 -14.48
N GLY A 225 -30.26 2.83 -15.58
CA GLY A 225 -30.50 3.35 -16.93
C GLY A 225 -29.80 4.69 -17.19
N PHE A 226 -30.27 5.43 -18.22
CA PHE A 226 -29.73 6.74 -18.62
C PHE A 226 -30.04 7.88 -17.64
N GLU A 227 -30.96 7.68 -16.68
CA GLU A 227 -31.38 8.73 -15.73
C GLU A 227 -30.22 9.28 -14.88
N ALA A 228 -29.18 8.47 -14.63
CA ALA A 228 -28.00 8.87 -13.88
C ALA A 228 -26.95 9.65 -14.72
N LEU A 229 -27.15 9.80 -16.03
CA LEU A 229 -26.28 10.61 -16.91
C LEU A 229 -26.81 12.03 -17.12
N ASP A 230 -28.11 12.25 -16.91
CA ASP A 230 -28.80 13.53 -17.11
C ASP A 230 -28.89 14.41 -15.84
N SER A 231 -28.39 13.93 -14.69
CA SER A 231 -28.40 14.63 -13.39
C SER A 231 -27.08 15.32 -13.08
#